data_AF-A0A7V9N262-F1
#
_entry.id   AF-A0A7V9N262-F1
#
_cell.length_a   1.000
_cell.length_b   1.000
_cell.length_c   1.000
_cell.angle_alpha   90.00
_cell.angle_beta   90.00
_cell.angle_gamma   90.00
#
_symmetry.space_group_name_H-M   'P 1'
#
loop_
_entity.id
_entity.type
_entity.pdbx_description
1 polymer ?
#
loop_
_entity_poly.entity_id
_entity_poly.type
_entity_poly.pdbx_seq_one_letter_code
_entity_poly.pdbx_strand_id
1 'polypeptide(L)' 'MDRQSYVENIVDHYENPRNKGRMENSDIHLGGGNPGCGDLITMYVKIGVGDRVEQVT' A
#
# COMPACT_ATOMS: atom_id res chain seq x y z
N MET A 1 -8.61 -20.97 -4.28
CA MET A 1 -8.14 -20.22 -5.46
C MET A 1 -7.29 -21.15 -6.29
N ASP A 2 -7.60 -21.27 -7.57
CA ASP A 2 -6.68 -21.85 -8.54
C ASP A 2 -5.54 -20.86 -8.82
N ARG A 3 -4.48 -21.32 -9.51
CA ARG A 3 -3.32 -20.49 -9.83
C ARG A 3 -3.70 -19.28 -10.70
N GLN A 4 -4.67 -19.46 -11.60
CA GLN A 4 -5.06 -18.46 -12.57
C GLN A 4 -5.69 -17.25 -11.88
N SER A 5 -6.67 -17.47 -11.01
CA SER A 5 -7.34 -16.43 -10.22
C SER A 5 -6.39 -15.67 -9.29
N TYR A 6 -5.33 -16.32 -8.80
CA TYR A 6 -4.30 -15.65 -8.00
C TYR A 6 -3.44 -14.70 -8.84
N VAL A 7 -3.02 -15.14 -10.03
CA VAL A 7 -2.24 -14.31 -10.96
C VAL A 7 -3.07 -13.12 -11.44
N GLU A 8 -4.33 -13.34 -11.79
CA GLU A 8 -5.26 -12.27 -12.18
C GLU A 8 -5.42 -11.22 -11.09
N ASN A 9 -5.53 -11.65 -9.82
CA ASN A 9 -5.56 -10.71 -8.69
C ASN A 9 -4.30 -9.85 -8.60
N ILE A 10 -3.11 -10.45 -8.75
CA ILE A 10 -1.84 -9.70 -8.69
C ILE A 10 -1.77 -8.68 -9.83
N VAL A 11 -2.09 -9.11 -11.07
CA VAL A 11 -2.04 -8.23 -12.25
C VAL A 11 -3.00 -7.05 -12.06
N ASP A 12 -4.22 -7.30 -11.61
CA ASP A 12 -5.17 -6.23 -11.36
C ASP A 12 -4.71 -5.24 -10.28
N HIS A 13 -4.02 -5.68 -9.21
CA HIS A 13 -3.48 -4.75 -8.21
C HIS A 13 -2.30 -3.93 -8.73
N TYR A 14 -1.52 -4.50 -9.65
CA TYR A 14 -0.45 -3.80 -10.33
C TYR A 14 -0.97 -2.72 -11.30
N GLU A 15 -1.98 -3.06 -12.09
CA GLU A 15 -2.57 -2.14 -13.08
C GLU A 15 -3.51 -1.11 -12.43
N ASN A 16 -4.26 -1.51 -11.39
CA ASN A 16 -5.25 -0.69 -10.69
C ASN A 16 -4.91 -0.59 -9.18
N PRO A 17 -3.86 0.17 -8.82
CA PRO A 17 -3.46 0.31 -7.42
C PRO A 17 -4.47 1.18 -6.66
N ARG A 18 -5.18 0.57 -5.71
CA ARG A 18 -6.38 1.15 -5.06
C ARG A 18 -6.11 2.32 -4.12
N ASN A 19 -4.90 2.43 -3.60
CA ASN A 19 -4.52 3.43 -2.59
C ASN A 19 -3.25 4.20 -2.95
N LYS A 20 -2.89 4.27 -4.23
CA LYS A 20 -1.64 4.92 -4.63
C LYS A 20 -1.72 6.44 -4.50
N GLY A 21 -0.90 7.02 -3.64
CA GLY A 21 -0.76 8.47 -3.54
C GLY A 21 0.04 8.91 -2.33
N ARG A 22 0.30 10.21 -2.25
CA ARG A 22 0.80 10.84 -1.03
C ARG A 22 -0.39 11.36 -0.23
N MET A 23 -0.36 11.17 1.09
CA MET A 23 -1.34 11.75 2.01
C MET A 23 -0.67 12.88 2.81
N GLU A 24 -1.20 14.10 2.70
CA GLU A 24 -0.59 15.27 3.36
C GLU A 24 -0.76 15.25 4.89
N ASN A 25 -1.92 14.78 5.37
CA ASN A 25 -2.31 14.83 6.79
C ASN A 25 -2.27 13.44 7.47
N SER A 26 -1.34 12.59 7.04
CA SER A 26 -1.10 11.29 7.67
C SER A 26 -0.49 11.46 9.06
N ASP A 27 -0.90 10.63 10.01
CA ASP A 27 -0.32 10.62 11.35
C ASP A 27 1.03 9.88 11.38
N ILE A 28 1.22 8.93 10.45
CA ILE A 28 2.46 8.17 10.27
C ILE A 28 2.85 8.19 8.79
N HIS A 29 4.12 8.45 8.50
CA HIS A 29 4.71 8.22 7.19
C HIS A 29 6.03 7.47 7.35
N LEU A 30 6.19 6.36 6.61
CA LEU A 30 7.40 5.56 6.67
C LEU A 30 7.81 5.09 5.29
N GLY A 31 9.09 5.32 4.95
CA GLY A 31 9.74 4.79 3.77
C GLY A 31 10.48 3.50 4.08
N GLY A 32 10.47 2.56 3.14
CA GLY A 32 11.24 1.33 3.19
C GLY A 32 11.57 0.84 1.79
N GLY A 33 12.53 -0.08 1.69
CA GLY A 33 12.92 -0.60 0.38
C GLY A 33 13.68 -1.91 0.44
N ASN A 34 13.71 -2.58 -0.71
CA ASN A 34 14.49 -3.77 -0.96
C ASN A 34 15.67 -3.42 -1.89
N PRO A 35 16.88 -3.18 -1.35
CA PRO A 35 18.00 -2.70 -2.14
C PRO A 35 18.49 -3.69 -3.20
N GLY A 36 18.24 -4.99 -3.04
CA GLY A 36 18.63 -6.00 -4.02
C GLY A 36 17.83 -5.93 -5.33
N CYS A 37 16.58 -5.45 -5.26
CA CYS A 37 15.69 -5.32 -6.41
C CYS A 37 15.40 -3.86 -6.79
N GLY A 38 15.77 -2.91 -5.94
CA GLY A 38 15.49 -1.48 -6.14
C GLY A 38 14.06 -1.08 -5.78
N ASP A 39 13.30 -1.95 -5.11
CA ASP A 39 11.93 -1.63 -4.69
C ASP A 39 11.96 -0.57 -3.60
N LEU A 40 11.17 0.49 -3.77
CA LEU A 40 11.00 1.56 -2.80
C LEU A 40 9.51 1.78 -2.58
N ILE A 41 9.09 1.77 -1.31
CA ILE A 41 7.72 2.05 -0.90
C ILE A 41 7.71 3.18 0.14
N THR A 42 6.69 4.00 0.10
CA THR A 42 6.37 4.93 1.19
C THR A 42 4.92 4.70 1.56
N MET A 43 4.68 4.41 2.83
CA MET A 43 3.34 4.23 3.37
C MET A 43 2.96 5.47 4.18
N TYR A 44 1.74 5.95 3.96
CA TYR A 44 1.12 6.99 4.75
C TYR A 44 -0.10 6.41 5.46
N VAL A 45 -0.23 6.63 6.76
CA VAL A 45 -1.31 6.05 7.57
C VAL A 45 -2.01 7.15 8.36
N LYS A 46 -3.34 7.15 8.31
CA LYS A 46 -4.23 7.94 9.18
C LYS A 46 -4.80 7.04 10.26
N ILE A 47 -4.70 7.46 11.52
CA ILE A 47 -5.24 6.76 12.68
C ILE A 47 -6.49 7.51 13.16
N GLY A 48 -7.61 6.81 13.19
CA GLY A 48 -8.89 7.29 13.68
C GLY A 48 -9.16 6.89 15.14
N VAL A 49 -10.42 6.96 15.54
CA VAL A 49 -10.87 6.72 16.92
C VAL A 49 -10.56 5.28 17.38
N GLY A 50 -10.02 5.16 18.60
CA GLY A 50 -9.69 3.88 19.19
C GLY A 50 -8.50 3.18 18.53
N ASP A 51 -7.52 3.97 18.07
CA ASP A 51 -6.26 3.51 17.47
C ASP A 51 -6.44 2.63 16.22
N ARG A 52 -7.53 2.86 15.47
CA ARG A 52 -7.82 2.12 14.23
C ARG A 52 -7.26 2.84 13.02
N VAL A 53 -6.72 2.09 12.07
CA VAL A 53 -6.37 2.65 10.75
C VAL A 53 -7.64 3.11 10.05
N GLU A 54 -7.72 4.40 9.77
CA GLU A 54 -8.82 5.03 9.04
C GLU A 54 -8.53 5.05 7.53
N GLN A 55 -7.29 5.36 7.15
CA GLN A 55 -6.85 5.41 5.76
C GLN A 55 -5.38 5.04 5.63
N VAL A 56 -5.03 4.41 4.51
CA VAL A 56 -3.65 4.14 4.10
C VAL A 56 -3.48 4.46 2.62
N THR A 57 -2.34 5.04 2.27
CA THR A 57 -1.89 5.22 0.88
C THR A 57 -0.43 4.84 0.72
#